data_AF-A0A5N9HFS5-F1
#
_entry.id   AF-A0A5N9HFS5-F1
#
_cell.length_a   1.000
_cell.length_b   1.000
_cell.length_c   1.000
_cell.angle_alpha   90.00
_cell.angle_beta   90.00
_cell.angle_gamma   90.00
#
_symmetry.space_group_name_H-M   'P 1'
#
loop_
_entity.id
_entity.type
_entity.pdbx_description
1 polymer ?
#
loop_
_entity_poly.entity_id
_entity_poly.type
_entity_poly.pdbx_seq_one_letter_code
_entity_poly.pdbx_strand_id
1 'polypeptide(L)'
;MYVDEKSSGSNSQRSSEQLLQDIERALESAGVSGDVLSQVTQSLKGNGNGNGHTTPIATRGELIISDNARTILEERYLRKDADGNAIEAPEDLFHRVSNAIAQGEAPAHQAVWENKFYDMMTSLKFLPNSPTLVNAGTGRGCLSACFVVSPEDDMESIMEVAHDAAMIEKWGGGIGFGFSNLRPKNDAIRTTHGNACGPIAVMKLYSAVGATLTQGAFRLGAHMGQLLDSHPDIRDFIHCKDSDDTLQNFNISVQITDAFMEAVKADADWNLINPRDEGDGPVLEVVETIRARELWDEITESAWKTGDPGVVFMDRVWETAPNPQMGKIQTSNPCGEEFLENYGNCCLGSINLDRHINGNGFDWEALEDTVRTAVRFLDDVIEVNSFPLEKLREVNLATRRIGLGVMGWADALIRLNLPYDSQPARDLAEEMGGFIESTAWDESHNLAVERGPFAEYEGSALKQRGLPPVR
;
A
#
# COMPACT_ATOMS: atom_id res chain seq x y z
N MET A 1 39.61 -40.13 39.71
CA MET A 1 39.00 -39.54 40.94
C MET A 1 37.83 -38.71 40.45
N TYR A 2 36.62 -39.29 40.42
CA TYR A 2 35.61 -39.15 41.49
C TYR A 2 35.22 -37.65 41.61
N VAL A 3 33.97 -37.22 41.38
CA VAL A 3 32.68 -37.83 41.76
C VAL A 3 31.55 -37.34 40.83
N ASP A 4 30.66 -38.27 40.48
CA ASP A 4 29.28 -38.10 39.99
C ASP A 4 28.40 -37.38 41.04
N GLU A 5 27.71 -36.30 40.70
CA GLU A 5 26.53 -35.86 41.45
C GLU A 5 25.27 -35.87 40.58
N LYS A 6 24.45 -36.91 40.82
CA LYS A 6 23.02 -36.92 40.53
C LYS A 6 22.35 -35.79 41.31
N SER A 7 21.61 -34.90 40.65
CA SER A 7 20.54 -34.14 41.29
C SER A 7 19.19 -34.60 40.77
N SER A 8 18.48 -35.33 41.62
CA SER A 8 17.05 -35.62 41.54
C SER A 8 16.20 -34.35 41.68
N GLY A 9 15.19 -34.23 40.81
CA GLY A 9 13.97 -33.43 40.86
C GLY A 9 13.80 -32.25 41.84
N SER A 10 13.42 -31.09 41.29
CA SER A 10 12.10 -30.50 41.57
C SER A 10 11.71 -29.56 40.43
N ASN A 11 10.57 -29.81 39.81
CA ASN A 11 9.96 -28.90 38.86
C ASN A 11 9.20 -27.87 39.69
N SER A 12 9.87 -26.82 40.19
CA SER A 12 9.16 -25.73 40.87
C SER A 12 8.44 -24.91 39.79
N GLN A 13 7.14 -25.16 39.60
CA GLN A 13 6.28 -24.17 38.96
C GLN A 13 6.46 -22.85 39.72
N ARG A 14 7.12 -21.86 39.10
CA ARG A 14 7.19 -20.51 39.65
C ARG A 14 5.76 -20.02 39.85
N SER A 15 5.45 -19.49 41.02
CA SER A 15 4.12 -18.93 41.25
C SER A 15 3.92 -17.72 40.32
N SER A 16 2.69 -17.50 39.84
CA SER A 16 2.36 -16.34 39.00
C SER A 16 2.77 -15.02 39.66
N GLU A 17 2.84 -15.00 40.99
CA GLU A 17 3.27 -13.87 41.81
C GLU A 17 4.78 -13.57 41.67
N GLN A 18 5.62 -14.61 41.56
CA GLN A 18 7.05 -14.44 41.29
C GLN A 18 7.31 -13.95 39.86
N LEU A 19 6.53 -14.42 38.89
CA LEU A 19 6.64 -13.97 37.50
C LEU A 19 6.28 -12.49 37.35
N LEU A 20 5.22 -12.04 38.04
CA LEU A 20 4.81 -10.64 38.07
C LEU A 20 5.88 -9.74 38.69
N GLN A 21 6.54 -10.17 39.77
CA GLN A 21 7.64 -9.43 40.39
C GLN A 21 8.90 -9.34 39.52
N ASP A 22 9.14 -10.35 38.67
CA ASP A 22 10.25 -10.32 37.71
C ASP A 22 9.96 -9.38 36.54
N ILE A 23 8.71 -9.35 36.06
CA ILE A 23 8.24 -8.42 35.02
C ILE A 23 8.29 -6.98 35.51
N GLU A 24 7.82 -6.71 36.75
CA GLU A 24 7.90 -5.38 37.35
C GLU A 24 9.34 -4.88 37.42
N ARG A 25 10.28 -5.71 37.90
CA ARG A 25 11.71 -5.35 37.95
C ARG A 25 12.32 -5.12 36.56
N ALA A 26 11.92 -5.90 35.56
CA ALA A 26 12.40 -5.71 34.19
C ALA A 26 11.90 -4.37 33.60
N LEU A 27 10.63 -4.02 33.83
CA LEU A 27 10.03 -2.77 33.37
C LEU A 27 10.64 -1.55 34.07
N GLU A 28 10.89 -1.64 35.37
CA GLU A 28 11.60 -0.60 36.13
C GLU A 28 13.03 -0.41 35.60
N SER A 29 13.74 -1.50 35.28
CA SER A 29 15.10 -1.43 34.70
C SER A 29 15.12 -0.83 33.30
N ALA A 30 13.99 -0.87 32.59
CA ALA A 30 13.78 -0.25 31.28
C ALA A 30 13.28 1.20 31.38
N GLY A 31 13.20 1.78 32.59
CA GLY A 31 12.81 3.17 32.81
C GLY A 31 11.30 3.42 32.87
N VAL A 32 10.48 2.36 32.88
CA VAL A 32 9.02 2.47 33.06
C VAL A 32 8.75 2.63 34.56
N SER A 33 8.26 3.80 34.97
CA SER A 33 7.94 4.07 36.39
C SER A 33 6.60 4.78 36.56
N GLY A 34 6.03 4.69 37.76
CA GLY A 34 4.78 5.36 38.13
C GLY A 34 3.53 4.68 37.58
N ASP A 35 2.56 5.47 37.15
CA ASP A 35 1.20 5.03 36.80
C ASP A 35 1.15 4.05 35.60
N VAL A 36 2.17 4.05 34.75
CA VAL A 36 2.28 3.12 33.61
C VAL A 36 2.60 1.70 34.10
N LEU A 37 3.49 1.57 35.09
CA LEU A 37 3.83 0.28 35.68
C LEU A 37 2.62 -0.33 36.39
N SER A 38 1.87 0.49 37.13
CA SER A 38 0.67 0.03 37.85
C SER A 38 -0.44 -0.43 36.91
N GLN A 39 -0.66 0.26 35.78
CA GLN A 39 -1.63 -0.14 34.75
C GLN A 39 -1.24 -1.45 34.05
N VAL A 40 0.04 -1.62 33.72
CA VAL A 40 0.55 -2.85 33.09
C VAL A 40 0.45 -4.04 34.05
N THR A 41 0.87 -3.88 35.30
CA THR A 41 0.71 -4.91 36.33
C THR A 41 -0.76 -5.26 36.57
N GLN A 42 -1.65 -4.27 36.61
CA GLN A 42 -3.08 -4.50 36.85
C GLN A 42 -3.75 -5.23 35.70
N SER A 43 -3.35 -4.94 34.46
CA SER A 43 -3.81 -5.67 33.26
C SER A 43 -3.35 -7.13 33.27
N LEU A 44 -2.12 -7.39 33.71
CA LEU A 44 -1.58 -8.74 33.85
C LEU A 44 -2.25 -9.53 34.99
N LYS A 45 -2.63 -8.87 36.09
CA LYS A 45 -3.40 -9.49 37.20
C LYS A 45 -4.86 -9.75 36.83
N GLY A 46 -5.47 -8.88 36.01
CA GLY A 46 -6.86 -9.01 35.53
C GLY A 46 -7.09 -10.25 34.66
N ASN A 47 -6.06 -10.71 33.95
CA ASN A 47 -6.10 -11.92 33.12
C ASN A 47 -5.90 -13.25 33.90
N GLY A 48 -5.80 -13.19 35.23
CA GLY A 48 -5.54 -14.37 36.09
C GLY A 48 -6.75 -15.27 36.39
N ASN A 49 -7.98 -14.85 36.07
CA ASN A 49 -9.17 -15.69 36.25
C ASN A 49 -9.49 -16.47 34.97
N GLY A 50 -8.81 -17.60 34.80
CA GLY A 50 -9.29 -18.80 34.13
C GLY A 50 -10.11 -18.64 32.84
N ASN A 51 -9.41 -18.40 31.73
CA ASN A 51 -9.70 -19.09 30.46
C ASN A 51 -8.34 -19.35 29.81
N GLY A 52 -7.90 -20.60 29.87
CA GLY A 52 -6.67 -21.02 29.20
C GLY A 52 -6.73 -20.63 27.73
N HIS A 53 -5.62 -20.13 27.18
CA HIS A 53 -5.40 -20.06 25.74
C HIS A 53 -5.34 -21.48 25.17
N THR A 54 -6.50 -22.13 25.06
CA THR A 54 -6.69 -23.18 24.08
C THR A 54 -6.95 -22.46 22.76
N THR A 55 -6.03 -22.58 21.81
CA THR A 55 -6.36 -22.33 20.40
C THR A 55 -7.64 -23.12 20.11
N PRO A 56 -8.77 -22.47 19.79
CA PRO A 56 -10.00 -23.21 19.54
C PRO A 56 -9.75 -24.10 18.33
N ILE A 57 -9.96 -25.40 18.48
CA ILE A 57 -10.04 -26.30 17.33
C ILE A 57 -11.33 -25.91 16.62
N ALA A 58 -11.19 -25.19 15.50
CA ALA A 58 -12.31 -24.70 14.73
C ALA A 58 -13.18 -25.87 14.25
N THR A 59 -14.46 -25.87 14.66
CA THR A 59 -15.51 -26.53 13.89
C THR A 59 -15.72 -25.72 12.61
N ARG A 60 -15.87 -26.42 11.48
CA ARG A 60 -16.09 -25.83 10.15
C ARG A 60 -17.19 -24.75 10.21
N GLY A 61 -16.84 -23.48 10.03
CA GLY A 61 -17.80 -22.38 9.84
C GLY A 61 -17.87 -21.27 10.89
N GLU A 62 -17.10 -21.28 11.99
CA GLU A 62 -17.04 -20.12 12.90
C GLU A 62 -15.86 -19.19 12.56
N LEU A 63 -16.15 -17.90 12.33
CA LEU A 63 -15.15 -16.86 12.14
C LEU A 63 -14.44 -16.55 13.47
N ILE A 64 -13.15 -16.87 13.54
CA ILE A 64 -12.34 -16.62 14.73
C ILE A 64 -11.53 -15.34 14.53
N ILE A 65 -11.99 -14.25 15.16
CA ILE A 65 -11.32 -12.95 15.20
C ILE A 65 -11.12 -12.50 16.64
N SER A 66 -10.05 -11.75 16.89
CA SER A 66 -9.74 -11.19 18.21
C SER A 66 -10.70 -10.06 18.60
N ASP A 67 -10.80 -9.75 19.89
CA ASP A 67 -11.63 -8.65 20.38
C ASP A 67 -11.21 -7.30 19.76
N ASN A 68 -9.91 -7.06 19.59
CA ASN A 68 -9.42 -5.86 18.91
C ASN A 68 -9.88 -5.79 17.45
N ALA A 69 -9.86 -6.92 16.72
CA ALA A 69 -10.36 -6.97 15.35
C ALA A 69 -11.88 -6.71 15.31
N ARG A 70 -12.65 -7.24 16.27
CA ARG A 70 -14.09 -6.94 16.41
C ARG A 70 -14.33 -5.44 16.60
N THR A 71 -13.60 -4.80 17.51
CA THR A 71 -13.70 -3.34 17.73
C THR A 71 -13.42 -2.55 16.45
N ILE A 72 -12.36 -2.89 15.70
CA ILE A 72 -12.02 -2.20 14.45
C ILE A 72 -13.12 -2.39 13.40
N LEU A 73 -13.66 -3.61 13.27
CA LEU A 73 -14.75 -3.90 12.35
C LEU A 73 -15.99 -3.06 12.69
N GLU A 74 -16.42 -3.05 13.95
CA GLU A 74 -17.57 -2.27 14.43
C GLU A 74 -17.39 -0.75 14.23
N GLU A 75 -16.18 -0.24 14.43
CA GLU A 75 -15.92 1.19 14.25
C GLU A 75 -15.93 1.61 12.78
N ARG A 76 -15.33 0.81 11.88
CA ARG A 76 -14.92 1.30 10.55
C ARG A 76 -15.43 0.51 9.35
N TYR A 77 -15.81 -0.76 9.50
CA TYR A 77 -16.09 -1.65 8.37
C TYR A 77 -17.54 -2.11 8.29
N LEU A 78 -18.15 -2.41 9.44
CA LEU A 78 -19.54 -2.86 9.47
C LEU A 78 -20.45 -1.73 9.03
N ARG A 79 -21.44 -2.06 8.20
CA ARG A 79 -22.46 -1.09 7.80
C ARG A 79 -23.21 -0.57 9.02
N LYS A 80 -23.55 0.72 8.97
CA LYS A 80 -24.30 1.42 10.01
C LYS A 80 -25.61 1.98 9.50
N ASP A 81 -26.60 2.07 10.38
CA ASP A 81 -27.83 2.82 10.14
C ASP A 81 -27.60 4.34 10.27
N ALA A 82 -28.67 5.12 10.12
CA ALA A 82 -28.62 6.59 10.24
C ALA A 82 -28.28 7.07 11.66
N ASP A 83 -28.49 6.22 12.67
CA ASP A 83 -28.21 6.51 14.08
C ASP A 83 -26.79 6.05 14.48
N GLY A 84 -26.04 5.45 13.55
CA GLY A 84 -24.66 5.00 13.74
C GLY A 84 -24.51 3.60 14.33
N ASN A 85 -25.60 2.83 14.47
CA ASN A 85 -25.55 1.47 14.99
C ASN A 85 -25.17 0.49 13.88
N ALA A 86 -24.30 -0.47 14.20
CA ALA A 86 -23.96 -1.55 13.27
C ALA A 86 -25.22 -2.38 12.93
N ILE A 87 -25.45 -2.58 11.63
CA ILE A 87 -26.57 -3.39 11.08
C ILE A 87 -26.08 -4.66 10.38
N GLU A 88 -24.80 -4.98 10.55
CA GLU A 88 -24.10 -6.06 9.87
C GLU A 88 -23.15 -6.72 10.88
N ALA A 89 -23.11 -8.05 10.94
CA ALA A 89 -22.10 -8.80 11.66
C ALA A 89 -20.83 -9.02 10.80
N PRO A 90 -19.66 -9.36 11.39
CA PRO A 90 -18.46 -9.68 10.62
C PRO A 90 -18.65 -10.74 9.53
N GLU A 91 -19.45 -11.77 9.79
CA GLU A 91 -19.79 -12.81 8.82
C GLU A 91 -20.67 -12.27 7.68
N ASP A 92 -21.62 -11.39 8.00
CA ASP A 92 -22.47 -10.72 7.01
C ASP A 92 -21.65 -9.81 6.09
N LEU A 93 -20.63 -9.11 6.64
CA LEU A 93 -19.66 -8.32 5.88
C LEU A 93 -18.97 -9.19 4.82
N PHE A 94 -18.42 -10.34 5.22
CA PHE A 94 -17.72 -11.21 4.27
C PHE A 94 -18.66 -11.83 3.25
N HIS A 95 -19.90 -12.19 3.64
CA HIS A 95 -20.93 -12.66 2.72
C HIS A 95 -21.31 -11.60 1.68
N ARG A 96 -21.51 -10.35 2.12
CA ARG A 96 -21.80 -9.22 1.21
C ARG A 96 -20.68 -9.04 0.21
N VAL A 97 -19.43 -9.01 0.68
CA VAL A 97 -18.25 -8.81 -0.18
C VAL A 97 -18.13 -9.96 -1.17
N SER A 98 -18.17 -11.22 -0.71
CA SER A 98 -18.02 -12.38 -1.60
C SER A 98 -19.12 -12.46 -2.66
N ASN A 99 -20.37 -12.19 -2.27
CA ASN A 99 -21.51 -12.19 -3.20
C ASN A 99 -21.39 -11.07 -4.25
N ALA A 100 -20.97 -9.87 -3.82
CA ALA A 100 -20.79 -8.73 -4.71
C ALA A 100 -19.64 -8.94 -5.70
N ILE A 101 -18.50 -9.45 -5.26
CA ILE A 101 -17.34 -9.69 -6.13
C ILE A 101 -17.64 -10.83 -7.11
N ALA A 102 -18.30 -11.90 -6.67
CA ALA A 102 -18.71 -12.99 -7.55
C ALA A 102 -19.67 -12.57 -8.67
N GLN A 103 -20.24 -11.35 -8.65
CA GLN A 103 -20.99 -10.83 -9.80
C GLN A 103 -20.12 -10.55 -11.03
N GLY A 104 -18.79 -10.50 -10.88
CA GLY A 104 -17.83 -10.43 -12.00
C GLY A 104 -17.77 -11.73 -12.81
N GLU A 105 -18.24 -12.83 -12.25
CA GLU A 105 -18.31 -14.13 -12.92
C GLU A 105 -19.53 -14.26 -13.83
N ALA A 106 -19.40 -15.16 -14.81
CA ALA A 106 -20.56 -15.64 -15.57
C ALA A 106 -21.62 -16.22 -14.62
N PRO A 107 -22.93 -16.00 -14.86
CA PRO A 107 -24.02 -16.41 -13.95
C PRO A 107 -23.96 -17.87 -13.48
N ALA A 108 -23.46 -18.78 -14.31
CA ALA A 108 -23.33 -20.20 -13.98
C ALA A 108 -22.27 -20.50 -12.92
N HIS A 109 -21.27 -19.62 -12.73
CA HIS A 109 -20.13 -19.83 -11.84
C HIS A 109 -20.17 -18.96 -10.57
N GLN A 110 -21.06 -17.96 -10.51
CA GLN A 110 -21.14 -17.00 -9.39
C GLN A 110 -21.24 -17.70 -8.03
N ALA A 111 -22.14 -18.68 -7.88
CA ALA A 111 -22.31 -19.38 -6.61
C ALA A 111 -21.07 -20.18 -6.18
N VAL A 112 -20.28 -20.69 -7.13
CA VAL A 112 -19.05 -21.44 -6.81
C VAL A 112 -17.98 -20.47 -6.30
N TRP A 113 -17.78 -19.35 -6.99
CA TRP A 113 -16.77 -18.36 -6.62
C TRP A 113 -17.15 -17.56 -5.39
N GLU A 114 -18.43 -17.23 -5.19
CA GLU A 114 -18.92 -16.64 -3.94
C GLU A 114 -18.50 -17.47 -2.72
N ASN A 115 -18.71 -18.79 -2.77
CA ASN A 115 -18.33 -19.68 -1.66
C ASN A 115 -16.80 -19.72 -1.47
N LYS A 116 -16.02 -19.81 -2.55
CA LYS A 116 -14.55 -19.78 -2.46
C LYS A 116 -14.03 -18.48 -1.85
N PHE A 117 -14.55 -17.34 -2.30
CA PHE A 117 -14.16 -16.03 -1.79
C PHE A 117 -14.55 -15.86 -0.32
N TYR A 118 -15.75 -16.31 0.05
CA TYR A 118 -16.21 -16.31 1.44
C TYR A 118 -15.30 -17.15 2.34
N ASP A 119 -15.01 -18.39 1.95
CA ASP A 119 -14.14 -19.30 2.70
C ASP A 119 -12.72 -18.74 2.85
N MET A 120 -12.18 -18.14 1.77
CA MET A 120 -10.84 -17.56 1.77
C MET A 120 -10.73 -16.35 2.73
N MET A 121 -11.76 -15.48 2.77
CA MET A 121 -11.79 -14.33 3.68
C MET A 121 -12.08 -14.73 5.13
N THR A 122 -13.04 -15.62 5.38
CA THR A 122 -13.41 -16.04 6.74
C THR A 122 -12.35 -16.91 7.41
N SER A 123 -11.56 -17.64 6.63
CA SER A 123 -10.34 -18.31 7.12
C SER A 123 -9.16 -17.36 7.36
N LEU A 124 -9.32 -16.06 7.02
CA LEU A 124 -8.30 -15.01 7.11
C LEU A 124 -7.03 -15.32 6.30
N LYS A 125 -7.12 -16.21 5.31
CA LYS A 125 -6.03 -16.53 4.39
C LYS A 125 -5.75 -15.40 3.41
N PHE A 126 -6.77 -14.62 3.08
CA PHE A 126 -6.66 -13.42 2.26
C PHE A 126 -7.66 -12.36 2.75
N LEU A 127 -7.27 -11.09 2.68
CA LEU A 127 -8.19 -9.97 2.82
C LEU A 127 -7.94 -8.94 1.70
N PRO A 128 -9.00 -8.41 1.07
CA PRO A 128 -8.84 -7.31 0.12
C PRO A 128 -8.62 -5.98 0.86
N ASN A 129 -8.24 -4.94 0.12
CA ASN A 129 -8.07 -3.60 0.68
C ASN A 129 -9.36 -3.08 1.32
N SER A 130 -9.21 -2.11 2.24
CA SER A 130 -10.35 -1.57 2.99
C SER A 130 -11.52 -1.05 2.13
N PRO A 131 -11.30 -0.31 1.02
CA PRO A 131 -12.41 0.13 0.15
C PRO A 131 -13.28 -1.02 -0.36
N THR A 132 -12.71 -2.17 -0.74
CA THR A 132 -13.48 -3.36 -1.14
C THR A 132 -14.37 -3.86 -0.01
N LEU A 133 -13.85 -3.98 1.22
CA LEU A 133 -14.64 -4.43 2.37
C LEU A 133 -15.79 -3.47 2.70
N VAL A 134 -15.51 -2.16 2.66
CA VAL A 134 -16.48 -1.12 3.02
C VAL A 134 -17.56 -0.95 1.94
N ASN A 135 -17.18 -0.94 0.65
CA ASN A 135 -18.05 -0.46 -0.43
C ASN A 135 -18.72 -1.59 -1.24
N ALA A 136 -18.16 -2.79 -1.32
CA ALA A 136 -18.71 -3.87 -2.15
C ALA A 136 -20.15 -4.22 -1.73
N GLY A 137 -21.06 -4.36 -2.71
CA GLY A 137 -22.46 -4.70 -2.45
C GLY A 137 -23.30 -3.58 -1.81
N THR A 138 -22.77 -2.36 -1.68
CA THR A 138 -23.53 -1.21 -1.14
C THR A 138 -24.18 -0.34 -2.22
N GLY A 139 -23.81 -0.55 -3.49
CA GLY A 139 -24.25 0.28 -4.62
C GLY A 139 -23.62 1.68 -4.65
N ARG A 140 -22.56 1.92 -3.87
CA ARG A 140 -21.86 3.20 -3.76
C ARG A 140 -20.36 2.97 -3.61
N GLY A 141 -19.57 3.95 -4.06
CA GLY A 141 -18.13 3.99 -3.84
C GLY A 141 -17.30 3.13 -4.80
N CYS A 142 -15.98 3.27 -4.65
CA CYS A 142 -14.99 2.55 -5.42
C CYS A 142 -14.37 1.44 -4.58
N LEU A 143 -13.97 0.35 -5.22
CA LEU A 143 -13.35 -0.82 -4.59
C LEU A 143 -11.81 -0.74 -4.62
N SER A 144 -11.23 0.19 -5.39
CA SER A 144 -9.79 0.43 -5.47
C SER A 144 -9.32 1.34 -4.34
N ALA A 145 -8.11 1.10 -3.83
CA ALA A 145 -7.49 1.93 -2.80
C ALA A 145 -6.47 2.94 -3.36
N CYS A 146 -5.82 2.59 -4.47
CA CYS A 146 -4.66 3.31 -4.98
C CYS A 146 -4.99 3.97 -6.31
N PHE A 147 -4.66 5.26 -6.43
CA PHE A 147 -4.89 6.07 -7.63
C PHE A 147 -3.66 6.91 -7.93
N VAL A 148 -3.44 7.23 -9.20
CA VAL A 148 -2.49 8.25 -9.65
C VAL A 148 -3.21 9.22 -10.56
N VAL A 149 -3.09 10.52 -10.28
CA VAL A 149 -3.59 11.61 -11.12
C VAL A 149 -2.57 12.73 -11.09
N SER A 150 -2.02 13.08 -12.24
CA SER A 150 -0.97 14.09 -12.36
C SER A 150 -1.41 15.21 -13.30
N PRO A 151 -1.20 16.49 -12.93
CA PRO A 151 -1.54 17.62 -13.77
C PRO A 151 -0.52 17.82 -14.90
N GLU A 152 -0.99 18.39 -15.99
CA GLU A 152 -0.14 19.00 -17.01
C GLU A 152 0.23 20.43 -16.58
N ASP A 153 1.23 21.03 -17.24
CA ASP A 153 1.77 22.36 -16.92
C ASP A 153 0.88 23.52 -17.40
N ASP A 154 -0.40 23.48 -17.02
CA ASP A 154 -1.39 24.52 -17.29
C ASP A 154 -2.46 24.59 -16.19
N MET A 155 -3.11 25.76 -16.08
CA MET A 155 -4.09 26.00 -15.01
C MET A 155 -5.40 25.24 -15.18
N GLU A 156 -5.80 24.86 -16.39
CA GLU A 156 -7.02 24.10 -16.62
C GLU A 156 -6.83 22.67 -16.08
N SER A 157 -5.71 22.03 -16.44
CA SER A 157 -5.32 20.71 -15.95
C SER A 157 -5.09 20.70 -14.43
N ILE A 158 -4.37 21.70 -13.89
CA ILE A 158 -4.17 21.82 -12.43
C ILE A 158 -5.50 21.84 -11.67
N MET A 159 -6.47 22.62 -12.15
CA MET A 159 -7.78 22.75 -11.50
C MET A 159 -8.70 21.55 -11.75
N GLU A 160 -8.61 20.90 -12.92
CA GLU A 160 -9.31 19.65 -13.20
C GLU A 160 -8.84 18.54 -12.26
N VAL A 161 -7.52 18.38 -12.08
CA VAL A 161 -6.96 17.39 -11.15
C VAL A 161 -7.37 17.68 -9.70
N ALA A 162 -7.48 18.95 -9.30
CA ALA A 162 -8.03 19.30 -7.97
C ALA A 162 -9.48 18.81 -7.80
N HIS A 163 -10.32 19.02 -8.81
CA HIS A 163 -11.71 18.52 -8.82
C HIS A 163 -11.74 16.99 -8.76
N ASP A 164 -10.93 16.32 -9.56
CA ASP A 164 -10.92 14.87 -9.67
C ASP A 164 -10.41 14.19 -8.41
N ALA A 165 -9.37 14.74 -7.81
CA ALA A 165 -8.87 14.31 -6.51
C ALA A 165 -10.00 14.34 -5.47
N ALA A 166 -10.81 15.41 -5.48
CA ALA A 166 -11.94 15.50 -4.57
C ALA A 166 -13.00 14.41 -4.79
N MET A 167 -13.23 14.03 -6.05
CA MET A 167 -14.20 12.98 -6.38
C MET A 167 -13.70 11.57 -6.02
N ILE A 168 -12.39 11.33 -6.11
CA ILE A 168 -11.75 10.07 -5.70
C ILE A 168 -11.73 9.94 -4.17
N GLU A 169 -11.25 10.96 -3.46
CA GLU A 169 -11.08 10.93 -2.00
C GLU A 169 -12.40 10.81 -1.24
N LYS A 170 -13.48 11.34 -1.81
CA LYS A 170 -14.84 11.17 -1.27
C LYS A 170 -15.18 9.71 -0.96
N TRP A 171 -14.59 8.76 -1.68
CA TRP A 171 -14.82 7.32 -1.52
C TRP A 171 -13.66 6.56 -0.85
N GLY A 172 -12.69 7.27 -0.29
CA GLY A 172 -11.58 6.69 0.48
C GLY A 172 -10.37 6.25 -0.34
N GLY A 173 -10.26 6.68 -1.59
CA GLY A 173 -9.08 6.46 -2.43
C GLY A 173 -7.90 7.34 -2.01
N GLY A 174 -6.70 6.76 -1.99
CA GLY A 174 -5.44 7.49 -1.82
C GLY A 174 -4.83 7.84 -3.18
N ILE A 175 -4.24 9.03 -3.30
CA ILE A 175 -3.84 9.59 -4.61
C ILE A 175 -2.35 9.95 -4.66
N GLY A 176 -1.69 9.51 -5.72
CA GLY A 176 -0.38 10.02 -6.13
C GLY A 176 -0.47 11.13 -7.15
N PHE A 177 0.36 12.16 -6.97
CA PHE A 177 0.53 13.26 -7.91
C PHE A 177 1.99 13.35 -8.36
N GLY A 178 2.22 13.33 -9.66
CA GLY A 178 3.51 13.61 -10.29
C GLY A 178 3.62 15.10 -10.57
N PHE A 179 4.66 15.75 -10.06
CA PHE A 179 4.83 17.21 -10.18
C PHE A 179 6.01 17.62 -11.07
N SER A 180 6.81 16.65 -11.53
CA SER A 180 8.06 16.89 -12.25
C SER A 180 7.92 17.62 -13.59
N ASN A 181 6.72 17.66 -14.18
CA ASN A 181 6.47 18.37 -15.44
C ASN A 181 6.02 19.82 -15.24
N LEU A 182 5.63 20.21 -14.03
CA LEU A 182 5.22 21.58 -13.75
C LEU A 182 6.44 22.50 -13.80
N ARG A 183 6.31 23.66 -14.45
CA ARG A 183 7.39 24.65 -14.50
C ARG A 183 7.74 25.16 -13.10
N PRO A 184 9.01 25.53 -12.84
CA PRO A 184 9.44 25.94 -11.52
C PRO A 184 8.83 27.27 -11.10
N LYS A 185 8.84 27.53 -9.80
CA LYS A 185 8.40 28.81 -9.23
C LYS A 185 9.16 29.97 -9.86
N ASN A 186 8.44 31.07 -10.09
CA ASN A 186 8.92 32.28 -10.76
C ASN A 186 9.24 32.13 -12.25
N ASP A 187 8.98 30.99 -12.87
CA ASP A 187 9.13 30.86 -14.31
C ASP A 187 8.11 31.73 -15.06
N ALA A 188 8.51 32.27 -16.21
CA ALA A 188 7.69 33.23 -16.95
C ALA A 188 6.42 32.58 -17.54
N ILE A 189 5.28 33.26 -17.41
CA ILE A 189 4.02 32.86 -18.07
C ILE A 189 3.74 33.83 -19.21
N ARG A 190 3.93 33.37 -20.45
CA ARG A 190 3.80 34.19 -21.67
C ARG A 190 2.42 34.82 -21.86
N THR A 191 1.35 34.12 -21.47
CA THR A 191 -0.04 34.54 -21.70
C THR A 191 -0.49 35.65 -20.75
N THR A 192 -0.15 35.56 -19.46
CA THR A 192 -0.57 36.50 -18.42
C THR A 192 0.49 37.55 -18.07
N HIS A 193 1.72 37.38 -18.57
CA HIS A 193 2.90 38.18 -18.19
C HIS A 193 3.22 38.13 -16.69
N GLY A 194 2.74 37.08 -16.01
CA GLY A 194 3.02 36.78 -14.61
C GLY A 194 4.08 35.69 -14.45
N ASN A 195 4.21 35.24 -13.21
CA ASN A 195 5.17 34.22 -12.79
C ASN A 195 4.44 32.96 -12.31
N ALA A 196 5.02 31.79 -12.60
CA ALA A 196 4.51 30.52 -12.13
C ALA A 196 4.62 30.37 -10.61
N CYS A 197 3.66 29.67 -10.01
CA CYS A 197 3.63 29.39 -8.58
C CYS A 197 4.55 28.23 -8.17
N GLY A 198 4.90 27.36 -9.11
CA GLY A 198 5.71 26.15 -8.90
C GLY A 198 4.92 24.97 -8.31
N PRO A 199 5.48 23.75 -8.37
CA PRO A 199 4.83 22.52 -7.93
C PRO A 199 4.38 22.53 -6.46
N ILE A 200 5.15 23.11 -5.55
CA ILE A 200 4.82 23.12 -4.10
C ILE A 200 3.54 23.92 -3.82
N ALA A 201 3.28 24.98 -4.59
CA ALA A 201 2.03 25.73 -4.44
C ALA A 201 0.82 24.91 -4.92
N VAL A 202 0.99 24.11 -5.97
CA VAL A 202 -0.04 23.17 -6.46
C VAL A 202 -0.28 22.05 -5.45
N MET A 203 0.77 21.51 -4.81
CA MET A 203 0.64 20.56 -3.71
C MET A 203 -0.22 21.12 -2.57
N LYS A 204 0.02 22.38 -2.17
CA LYS A 204 -0.77 23.04 -1.12
C LYS A 204 -2.24 23.23 -1.51
N LEU A 205 -2.52 23.49 -2.78
CA LEU A 205 -3.90 23.51 -3.29
C LEU A 205 -4.56 22.14 -3.12
N TYR A 206 -3.91 21.06 -3.55
CA TYR A 206 -4.47 19.70 -3.47
C TYR A 206 -4.63 19.23 -2.02
N SER A 207 -3.68 19.56 -1.14
CA SER A 207 -3.80 19.32 0.29
C SER A 207 -5.03 20.01 0.87
N ALA A 208 -5.22 21.30 0.57
CA ALA A 208 -6.36 22.06 1.06
C ALA A 208 -7.69 21.46 0.58
N VAL A 209 -7.76 20.98 -0.66
CA VAL A 209 -8.94 20.27 -1.18
C VAL A 209 -9.21 19.00 -0.36
N GLY A 210 -8.22 18.13 -0.17
CA GLY A 210 -8.41 16.88 0.59
C GLY A 210 -8.80 17.10 2.06
N ALA A 211 -8.26 18.14 2.69
CA ALA A 211 -8.62 18.53 4.05
C ALA A 211 -10.12 18.89 4.19
N THR A 212 -10.74 19.46 3.16
CA THR A 212 -12.19 19.82 3.21
C THR A 212 -13.11 18.60 3.15
N LEU A 213 -12.71 17.53 2.48
CA LEU A 213 -13.54 16.32 2.28
C LEU A 213 -13.52 15.39 3.49
N THR A 214 -12.41 15.42 4.20
CA THR A 214 -12.14 14.59 5.37
C THR A 214 -13.15 14.82 6.51
N GLN A 215 -13.90 15.92 6.51
CA GLN A 215 -14.96 16.21 7.48
C GLN A 215 -16.22 15.32 7.34
N GLY A 216 -16.29 14.42 6.33
CA GLY A 216 -17.40 13.49 6.14
C GLY A 216 -17.02 12.10 5.59
N ALA A 217 -15.73 11.79 5.46
CA ALA A 217 -15.24 10.51 4.94
C ALA A 217 -14.84 9.57 6.10
N PHE A 218 -14.88 8.25 5.86
CA PHE A 218 -14.45 7.24 6.85
C PHE A 218 -12.92 7.21 7.06
N ARG A 219 -12.15 7.86 6.18
CA ARG A 219 -10.68 7.94 6.21
C ARG A 219 -10.22 9.35 5.80
N LEU A 220 -9.13 9.83 6.40
CA LEU A 220 -8.41 11.04 5.98
C LEU A 220 -7.85 10.84 4.56
N GLY A 221 -7.88 11.88 3.72
CA GLY A 221 -7.22 11.85 2.41
C GLY A 221 -5.71 11.61 2.58
N ALA A 222 -5.15 10.71 1.78
CA ALA A 222 -3.72 10.38 1.79
C ALA A 222 -3.14 10.64 0.41
N HIS A 223 -2.06 11.42 0.36
CA HIS A 223 -1.43 11.89 -0.87
C HIS A 223 0.02 11.45 -0.97
N MET A 224 0.50 11.23 -2.19
CA MET A 224 1.92 11.16 -2.54
C MET A 224 2.25 12.32 -3.47
N GLY A 225 3.34 13.03 -3.19
CA GLY A 225 3.92 14.02 -4.08
C GLY A 225 5.34 13.61 -4.47
N GLN A 226 5.63 13.62 -5.76
CA GLN A 226 6.98 13.28 -6.23
C GLN A 226 7.53 14.33 -7.18
N LEU A 227 8.84 14.57 -7.04
CA LEU A 227 9.58 15.55 -7.84
C LEU A 227 10.94 14.99 -8.25
N LEU A 228 11.32 15.19 -9.52
CA LEU A 228 12.59 14.72 -10.08
C LEU A 228 13.80 15.41 -9.46
N ASP A 229 14.87 14.66 -9.24
CA ASP A 229 16.15 15.12 -8.67
C ASP A 229 16.75 16.34 -9.42
N SER A 230 16.46 16.49 -10.71
CA SER A 230 16.92 17.57 -11.56
C SER A 230 15.94 18.74 -11.65
N HIS A 231 14.83 18.73 -10.91
CA HIS A 231 13.86 19.82 -10.97
C HIS A 231 14.41 21.09 -10.28
N PRO A 232 14.22 22.31 -10.81
CA PRO A 232 14.80 23.52 -10.21
C PRO A 232 14.32 23.83 -8.79
N ASP A 233 13.08 23.44 -8.46
CA ASP A 233 12.51 23.61 -7.12
C ASP A 233 12.85 22.44 -6.15
N ILE A 234 13.81 21.56 -6.47
CA ILE A 234 14.06 20.33 -5.69
C ILE A 234 14.48 20.59 -4.24
N ARG A 235 15.31 21.62 -3.98
CA ARG A 235 15.71 21.98 -2.61
C ARG A 235 14.53 22.48 -1.79
N ASP A 236 13.70 23.35 -2.39
CA ASP A 236 12.47 23.83 -1.75
C ASP A 236 11.51 22.66 -1.46
N PHE A 237 11.46 21.64 -2.34
CA PHE A 237 10.64 20.46 -2.18
C PHE A 237 11.13 19.55 -1.04
N ILE A 238 12.44 19.31 -0.94
CA ILE A 238 13.04 18.53 0.17
C ILE A 238 12.64 19.11 1.52
N HIS A 239 12.67 20.43 1.64
CA HIS A 239 12.38 21.12 2.89
C HIS A 239 10.91 21.58 3.04
N CYS A 240 10.02 21.20 2.12
CA CYS A 240 8.65 21.75 2.10
C CYS A 240 7.80 21.36 3.31
N LYS A 241 8.21 20.34 4.08
CA LYS A 241 7.53 19.87 5.30
C LYS A 241 8.28 20.19 6.60
N ASP A 242 9.51 20.73 6.55
CA ASP A 242 10.35 20.94 7.74
C ASP A 242 9.71 21.89 8.78
N SER A 243 8.82 22.80 8.36
CA SER A 243 8.14 23.77 9.23
C SER A 243 6.76 24.15 8.70
N ASP A 244 6.13 23.27 7.93
CA ASP A 244 4.85 23.53 7.28
C ASP A 244 3.85 22.38 7.51
N ASP A 245 2.88 22.64 8.37
CA ASP A 245 1.81 21.69 8.68
C ASP A 245 0.72 21.60 7.60
N THR A 246 0.79 22.43 6.54
CA THR A 246 -0.23 22.41 5.48
C THR A 246 -0.11 21.22 4.54
N LEU A 247 0.98 20.43 4.63
CA LEU A 247 1.22 19.25 3.80
C LEU A 247 1.23 17.94 4.61
N GLN A 248 0.58 17.91 5.79
CA GLN A 248 0.54 16.73 6.66
C GLN A 248 -0.12 15.49 6.03
N ASN A 249 -0.98 15.67 5.03
CA ASN A 249 -1.63 14.58 4.31
C ASN A 249 -0.80 14.06 3.12
N PHE A 250 0.33 14.70 2.81
CA PHE A 250 1.28 14.27 1.79
C PHE A 250 2.44 13.48 2.39
N ASN A 251 2.67 12.28 1.87
CA ASN A 251 4.03 11.74 1.79
C ASN A 251 4.73 12.42 0.61
N ILE A 252 6.03 12.68 0.75
CA ILE A 252 6.84 13.23 -0.36
C ILE A 252 8.02 12.33 -0.67
N SER A 253 8.38 12.21 -1.94
CA SER A 253 9.57 11.46 -2.35
C SER A 253 10.29 12.12 -3.51
N VAL A 254 11.62 12.11 -3.45
CA VAL A 254 12.45 12.54 -4.58
C VAL A 254 12.56 11.40 -5.58
N GLN A 255 12.31 11.68 -6.85
CA GLN A 255 12.55 10.73 -7.93
C GLN A 255 14.02 10.77 -8.29
N ILE A 256 14.71 9.69 -7.93
CA ILE A 256 16.13 9.49 -8.12
C ILE A 256 16.37 8.74 -9.42
N THR A 257 17.27 9.29 -10.23
CA THR A 257 17.79 8.67 -11.45
C THR A 257 19.12 7.96 -11.19
N ASP A 258 19.42 6.96 -11.99
CA ASP A 258 20.72 6.27 -11.99
C ASP A 258 21.84 7.27 -12.29
N ALA A 259 21.61 8.20 -13.21
CA ALA A 259 22.55 9.26 -13.56
C ALA A 259 22.90 10.15 -12.35
N PHE A 260 21.90 10.52 -11.53
CA PHE A 260 22.13 11.27 -10.30
C PHE A 260 22.95 10.46 -9.30
N MET A 261 22.62 9.18 -9.10
CA MET A 261 23.38 8.33 -8.16
C MET A 261 24.82 8.11 -8.59
N GLU A 262 25.11 8.01 -9.90
CA GLU A 262 26.48 7.99 -10.40
C GLU A 262 27.20 9.33 -10.16
N ALA A 263 26.50 10.47 -10.32
CA ALA A 263 27.04 11.78 -9.98
C ALA A 263 27.35 11.93 -8.48
N VAL A 264 26.49 11.42 -7.59
CA VAL A 264 26.73 11.39 -6.14
C VAL A 264 27.99 10.59 -5.80
N LYS A 265 28.13 9.38 -6.36
CA LYS A 265 29.31 8.52 -6.13
C LYS A 265 30.59 9.19 -6.61
N ALA A 266 30.54 9.82 -7.77
CA ALA A 266 31.68 10.50 -8.38
C ALA A 266 32.01 11.86 -7.75
N ASP A 267 31.15 12.36 -6.85
CA ASP A 267 31.19 13.75 -6.40
C ASP A 267 31.23 14.70 -7.62
N ALA A 268 30.23 14.59 -8.49
CA ALA A 268 30.12 15.36 -9.72
C ALA A 268 29.09 16.48 -9.59
N ASP A 269 29.10 17.37 -10.58
CA ASP A 269 28.09 18.42 -10.73
C ASP A 269 26.78 17.81 -11.24
N TRP A 270 25.65 18.41 -10.86
CA TRP A 270 24.30 18.03 -11.25
C TRP A 270 23.55 19.26 -11.76
N ASN A 271 22.90 19.13 -12.91
CA ASN A 271 22.16 20.23 -13.52
C ASN A 271 20.69 20.20 -13.12
N LEU A 272 20.18 21.34 -12.68
CA LEU A 272 18.76 21.58 -12.49
C LEU A 272 18.17 22.12 -13.80
N ILE A 273 17.15 21.44 -14.31
CA ILE A 273 16.65 21.59 -15.68
C ILE A 273 15.18 21.99 -15.66
N ASN A 274 14.82 23.10 -16.31
CA ASN A 274 13.44 23.54 -16.41
C ASN A 274 12.62 22.60 -17.33
N PRO A 275 11.55 21.95 -16.84
CA PRO A 275 10.74 21.01 -17.61
C PRO A 275 9.70 21.67 -18.53
N ARG A 276 9.53 23.01 -18.48
CA ARG A 276 8.49 23.76 -19.21
C ARG A 276 8.33 23.28 -20.65
N ASP A 277 7.10 22.99 -21.04
CA ASP A 277 6.69 22.68 -22.41
C ASP A 277 5.55 23.63 -22.82
N GLU A 278 5.75 24.41 -23.89
CA GLU A 278 4.71 25.29 -24.46
C GLU A 278 4.05 24.71 -25.72
N GLY A 279 4.23 23.41 -25.98
CA GLY A 279 3.64 22.68 -27.11
C GLY A 279 4.64 22.27 -28.20
N ASP A 280 5.92 22.64 -28.07
CA ASP A 280 7.01 22.28 -28.99
C ASP A 280 7.97 21.23 -28.37
N GLY A 281 7.64 20.72 -27.18
CA GLY A 281 8.52 19.86 -26.37
C GLY A 281 9.17 20.62 -25.20
N PRO A 282 9.74 19.90 -24.23
CA PRO A 282 10.35 20.51 -23.06
C PRO A 282 11.57 21.35 -23.44
N VAL A 283 11.71 22.54 -22.85
CA VAL A 283 12.82 23.47 -23.15
C VAL A 283 14.19 22.95 -22.72
N LEU A 284 14.23 22.11 -21.68
CA LEU A 284 15.44 21.50 -21.12
C LEU A 284 16.59 22.49 -20.83
N GLU A 285 16.24 23.70 -20.40
CA GLU A 285 17.18 24.75 -20.02
C GLU A 285 17.81 24.45 -18.65
N VAL A 286 19.14 24.47 -18.57
CA VAL A 286 19.85 24.38 -17.29
C VAL A 286 19.72 25.72 -16.55
N VAL A 287 19.01 25.70 -15.44
CA VAL A 287 18.75 26.88 -14.58
C VAL A 287 19.88 27.08 -13.58
N GLU A 288 20.38 25.99 -13.00
CA GLU A 288 21.43 25.99 -11.99
C GLU A 288 22.25 24.70 -12.12
N THR A 289 23.52 24.75 -11.73
CA THR A 289 24.37 23.56 -11.56
C THR A 289 24.81 23.50 -10.11
N ILE A 290 24.54 22.36 -9.45
CA ILE A 290 24.83 22.12 -8.03
C ILE A 290 25.76 20.92 -7.87
N ARG A 291 26.25 20.65 -6.65
CA ARG A 291 26.98 19.41 -6.37
C ARG A 291 26.00 18.30 -6.03
N ALA A 292 26.11 17.15 -6.72
CA ALA A 292 25.18 16.04 -6.52
C ALA A 292 25.18 15.53 -5.06
N ARG A 293 26.37 15.47 -4.44
CA ARG A 293 26.52 15.04 -3.04
C ARG A 293 25.85 16.00 -2.06
N GLU A 294 25.90 17.32 -2.31
CA GLU A 294 25.22 18.28 -1.45
C GLU A 294 23.70 18.06 -1.47
N LEU A 295 23.10 17.87 -2.65
CA LEU A 295 21.66 17.55 -2.74
C LEU A 295 21.32 16.22 -2.05
N TRP A 296 22.16 15.20 -2.20
CA TRP A 296 21.96 13.91 -1.51
C TRP A 296 22.05 14.05 0.02
N ASP A 297 23.00 14.84 0.51
CA ASP A 297 23.13 15.13 1.94
C ASP A 297 21.88 15.88 2.46
N GLU A 298 21.34 16.85 1.70
CA GLU A 298 20.08 17.54 2.04
C GLU A 298 18.89 16.55 2.15
N ILE A 299 18.74 15.63 1.17
CA ILE A 299 17.70 14.59 1.17
C ILE A 299 17.80 13.72 2.43
N THR A 300 19.00 13.20 2.70
CA THR A 300 19.22 12.27 3.83
C THR A 300 19.09 12.97 5.18
N GLU A 301 19.50 14.23 5.30
CA GLU A 301 19.36 15.00 6.53
C GLU A 301 17.89 15.32 6.83
N SER A 302 17.09 15.72 5.84
CA SER A 302 15.65 15.95 6.04
C SER A 302 14.93 14.65 6.40
N ALA A 303 15.23 13.54 5.70
CA ALA A 303 14.68 12.22 6.01
C ALA A 303 15.03 11.75 7.42
N TRP A 304 16.25 12.03 7.91
CA TRP A 304 16.63 11.74 9.29
C TRP A 304 15.84 12.57 10.31
N LYS A 305 15.51 13.82 10.01
CA LYS A 305 14.76 14.71 10.90
C LYS A 305 13.28 14.36 10.97
N THR A 306 12.65 14.03 9.85
CA THR A 306 11.18 13.99 9.73
C THR A 306 10.61 12.68 9.23
N GLY A 307 11.44 11.81 8.63
CA GLY A 307 10.98 10.63 7.87
C GLY A 307 10.67 10.92 6.39
N ASP A 308 10.66 12.20 5.99
CA ASP A 308 10.48 12.66 4.61
C ASP A 308 11.67 13.55 4.18
N PRO A 309 11.98 13.65 2.87
CA PRO A 309 11.36 12.90 1.79
C PRO A 309 11.88 11.46 1.72
N GLY A 310 11.02 10.56 1.25
CA GLY A 310 11.45 9.27 0.73
C GLY A 310 12.23 9.41 -0.58
N VAL A 311 12.71 8.28 -1.12
CA VAL A 311 13.31 8.22 -2.45
C VAL A 311 12.62 7.15 -3.28
N VAL A 312 12.43 7.42 -4.56
CA VAL A 312 11.93 6.44 -5.54
C VAL A 312 12.87 6.36 -6.74
N PHE A 313 13.23 5.16 -7.14
CA PHE A 313 14.16 4.95 -8.25
C PHE A 313 13.39 4.84 -9.56
N MET A 314 13.21 6.00 -10.21
CA MET A 314 12.26 6.15 -11.31
C MET A 314 12.71 5.43 -12.59
N ASP A 315 14.02 5.28 -12.78
CA ASP A 315 14.56 4.52 -13.91
C ASP A 315 14.16 3.05 -13.83
N ARG A 316 14.25 2.42 -12.65
CA ARG A 316 13.80 1.04 -12.44
C ARG A 316 12.29 0.87 -12.63
N VAL A 317 11.50 1.83 -12.15
CA VAL A 317 10.05 1.85 -12.40
C VAL A 317 9.77 1.83 -13.89
N TRP A 318 10.47 2.69 -14.66
CA TRP A 318 10.28 2.77 -16.10
C TRP A 318 10.78 1.53 -16.86
N GLU A 319 11.94 0.98 -16.49
CA GLU A 319 12.50 -0.24 -17.09
C GLU A 319 11.53 -1.43 -17.00
N THR A 320 10.77 -1.50 -15.90
CA THR A 320 9.85 -2.60 -15.61
C THR A 320 8.40 -2.32 -16.02
N ALA A 321 8.07 -1.08 -16.37
CA ALA A 321 6.70 -0.65 -16.71
C ALA A 321 6.06 -1.61 -17.74
N PRO A 322 4.83 -2.11 -17.47
CA PRO A 322 4.17 -3.05 -18.37
C PRO A 322 3.57 -2.36 -19.58
N ASN A 323 3.12 -1.11 -19.47
CA ASN A 323 2.41 -0.39 -20.54
C ASN A 323 3.10 0.92 -20.94
N PRO A 324 4.36 0.92 -21.39
CA PRO A 324 5.06 2.16 -21.76
C PRO A 324 4.38 2.91 -22.91
N GLN A 325 3.54 2.24 -23.71
CA GLN A 325 2.76 2.86 -24.78
C GLN A 325 1.68 3.82 -24.25
N MET A 326 1.31 3.73 -22.96
CA MET A 326 0.33 4.61 -22.32
C MET A 326 0.93 5.89 -21.73
N GLY A 327 2.24 6.10 -21.92
CA GLY A 327 2.97 7.24 -21.40
C GLY A 327 3.86 6.87 -20.21
N LYS A 328 4.74 7.81 -19.86
CA LYS A 328 5.68 7.61 -18.75
C LYS A 328 4.93 7.65 -17.43
N ILE A 329 5.15 6.65 -16.58
CA ILE A 329 4.69 6.69 -15.18
C ILE A 329 5.34 7.89 -14.51
N GLN A 330 4.54 8.73 -13.83
CA GLN A 330 5.02 9.98 -13.24
C GLN A 330 5.12 9.94 -11.72
N THR A 331 4.48 8.97 -11.06
CA THR A 331 4.45 8.89 -9.59
C THR A 331 3.93 7.51 -9.14
N SER A 332 3.90 7.29 -7.83
CA SER A 332 3.22 6.17 -7.18
C SER A 332 1.97 6.65 -6.45
N ASN A 333 1.13 5.72 -5.99
CA ASN A 333 0.13 5.97 -4.96
C ASN A 333 0.77 6.42 -3.60
N PRO A 334 -0.03 6.79 -2.58
CA PRO A 334 0.46 7.35 -1.30
C PRO A 334 1.56 6.58 -0.59
N CYS A 335 1.55 5.25 -0.63
CA CYS A 335 2.48 4.42 0.14
C CYS A 335 3.67 3.89 -0.68
N GLY A 336 3.76 4.20 -1.98
CA GLY A 336 4.91 3.86 -2.82
C GLY A 336 4.90 2.47 -3.45
N GLU A 337 3.84 1.69 -3.26
CA GLU A 337 3.74 0.28 -3.69
C GLU A 337 3.15 0.11 -5.09
N GLU A 338 2.33 1.06 -5.57
CA GLU A 338 1.74 1.03 -6.90
C GLU A 338 2.22 2.21 -7.77
N PHE A 339 2.99 1.89 -8.81
CA PHE A 339 3.42 2.80 -9.86
C PHE A 339 2.52 2.63 -11.08
N LEU A 340 1.72 3.65 -11.37
CA LEU A 340 0.58 3.57 -12.29
C LEU A 340 0.67 4.64 -13.38
N GLU A 341 0.09 4.33 -14.54
CA GLU A 341 -0.16 5.29 -15.61
C GLU A 341 -1.06 6.45 -15.09
N ASN A 342 -1.09 7.60 -15.78
CA ASN A 342 -1.96 8.69 -15.35
C ASN A 342 -3.44 8.25 -15.40
N TYR A 343 -4.21 8.57 -14.35
CA TYR A 343 -5.56 8.02 -14.09
C TYR A 343 -5.60 6.50 -13.84
N GLY A 344 -4.44 5.86 -13.70
CA GLY A 344 -4.32 4.47 -13.26
C GLY A 344 -4.80 4.29 -11.83
N ASN A 345 -5.38 3.13 -11.57
CA ASN A 345 -5.83 2.73 -10.25
C ASN A 345 -5.68 1.23 -10.05
N CYS A 346 -5.61 0.82 -8.78
CA CYS A 346 -5.37 -0.56 -8.42
C CYS A 346 -6.24 -0.99 -7.23
N CYS A 347 -6.79 -2.19 -7.34
CA CYS A 347 -7.35 -2.90 -6.20
C CYS A 347 -6.28 -3.83 -5.62
N LEU A 348 -6.14 -3.81 -4.30
CA LEU A 348 -5.14 -4.57 -3.58
C LEU A 348 -5.78 -5.68 -2.75
N GLY A 349 -5.00 -6.71 -2.46
CA GLY A 349 -5.33 -7.70 -1.47
C GLY A 349 -4.08 -8.39 -0.94
N SER A 350 -4.15 -8.93 0.27
CA SER A 350 -2.97 -9.50 0.94
C SER A 350 -3.23 -10.90 1.44
N ILE A 351 -2.32 -11.81 1.08
CA ILE A 351 -2.31 -13.19 1.58
C ILE A 351 -1.66 -13.21 2.97
N ASN A 352 -2.31 -13.84 3.93
CA ASN A 352 -1.76 -14.03 5.27
C ASN A 352 -0.84 -15.26 5.29
N LEU A 353 0.47 -15.04 5.24
CA LEU A 353 1.46 -16.12 5.21
C LEU A 353 1.44 -16.99 6.48
N ASP A 354 1.12 -16.42 7.65
CA ASP A 354 1.00 -17.19 8.90
C ASP A 354 -0.07 -18.28 8.80
N ARG A 355 -1.15 -18.05 8.05
CA ARG A 355 -2.23 -19.02 7.84
C ARG A 355 -1.86 -20.18 6.93
N HIS A 356 -0.65 -20.17 6.37
CA HIS A 356 -0.14 -21.19 5.45
C HIS A 356 1.05 -21.95 6.04
N ILE A 357 1.24 -21.93 7.36
CA ILE A 357 2.29 -22.73 8.02
C ILE A 357 1.70 -24.00 8.64
N ASN A 358 2.23 -25.15 8.22
CA ASN A 358 1.97 -26.46 8.81
C ASN A 358 3.24 -27.00 9.50
N GLY A 359 3.13 -27.38 10.79
CA GLY A 359 4.28 -27.85 11.55
C GLY A 359 5.47 -26.88 11.52
N ASN A 360 6.55 -27.25 10.81
CA ASN A 360 7.80 -26.52 10.72
C ASN A 360 8.06 -25.87 9.34
N GLY A 361 7.04 -25.75 8.48
CA GLY A 361 7.22 -25.21 7.13
C GLY A 361 5.94 -24.63 6.52
N PHE A 362 6.07 -24.10 5.31
CA PHE A 362 4.92 -23.64 4.53
C PHE A 362 4.18 -24.81 3.88
N ASP A 363 2.85 -24.71 3.91
CA ASP A 363 1.93 -25.49 3.11
C ASP A 363 1.82 -24.85 1.72
N TRP A 364 2.76 -25.21 0.84
CA TRP A 364 2.86 -24.62 -0.49
C TRP A 364 1.64 -24.92 -1.37
N GLU A 365 0.98 -26.07 -1.21
CA GLU A 365 -0.23 -26.42 -1.96
C GLU A 365 -1.41 -25.54 -1.52
N ALA A 366 -1.61 -25.36 -0.21
CA ALA A 366 -2.65 -24.46 0.31
C ALA A 366 -2.37 -22.99 -0.04
N LEU A 367 -1.10 -22.59 -0.12
CA LEU A 367 -0.70 -21.27 -0.55
C LEU A 367 -0.99 -21.06 -2.05
N GLU A 368 -0.68 -22.04 -2.90
CA GLU A 368 -0.99 -21.97 -4.34
C GLU A 368 -2.48 -21.72 -4.58
N ASP A 369 -3.35 -22.51 -3.94
CA ASP A 369 -4.81 -22.37 -4.04
C ASP A 369 -5.30 -20.97 -3.63
N THR A 370 -4.68 -20.42 -2.58
CA THR A 370 -5.00 -19.07 -2.09
C THR A 370 -4.53 -18.00 -3.06
N VAL A 371 -3.30 -18.10 -3.60
CA VAL A 371 -2.77 -17.17 -4.61
C VAL A 371 -3.68 -17.13 -5.83
N ARG A 372 -4.03 -18.30 -6.38
CA ARG A 372 -4.90 -18.41 -7.56
C ARG A 372 -6.29 -17.83 -7.31
N THR A 373 -6.89 -18.18 -6.18
CA THR A 373 -8.21 -17.65 -5.80
C THR A 373 -8.18 -16.14 -5.57
N ALA A 374 -7.09 -15.61 -5.00
CA ALA A 374 -6.90 -14.17 -4.78
C ALA A 374 -6.71 -13.39 -6.08
N VAL A 375 -5.94 -13.91 -7.06
CA VAL A 375 -5.80 -13.27 -8.38
C VAL A 375 -7.17 -13.14 -9.05
N ARG A 376 -7.96 -14.22 -9.07
CA ARG A 376 -9.31 -14.19 -9.65
C ARG A 376 -10.26 -13.27 -8.87
N PHE A 377 -10.17 -13.25 -7.55
CA PHE A 377 -10.92 -12.30 -6.72
C PHE A 377 -10.62 -10.84 -7.13
N LEU A 378 -9.34 -10.48 -7.28
CA LEU A 378 -8.95 -9.12 -7.65
C LEU A 378 -9.34 -8.77 -9.10
N ASP A 379 -9.27 -9.73 -10.02
CA ASP A 379 -9.79 -9.55 -11.38
C ASP A 379 -11.32 -9.32 -11.39
N ASP A 380 -12.06 -10.06 -10.56
CA ASP A 380 -13.51 -9.87 -10.41
C ASP A 380 -13.84 -8.54 -9.73
N VAL A 381 -13.00 -8.06 -8.81
CA VAL A 381 -13.12 -6.70 -8.26
C VAL A 381 -13.09 -5.68 -9.39
N ILE A 382 -12.20 -5.83 -10.36
CA ILE A 382 -12.17 -4.96 -11.56
C ILE A 382 -13.49 -5.06 -12.32
N GLU A 383 -14.04 -6.25 -12.56
CA GLU A 383 -15.30 -6.41 -13.30
C GLU A 383 -16.45 -5.61 -12.67
N VAL A 384 -16.61 -5.70 -11.35
CA VAL A 384 -17.74 -5.10 -10.62
C VAL A 384 -17.48 -3.69 -10.10
N ASN A 385 -16.26 -3.16 -10.24
CA ASN A 385 -15.91 -1.86 -9.70
C ASN A 385 -16.69 -0.73 -10.39
N SER A 386 -16.90 0.35 -9.65
CA SER A 386 -17.43 1.61 -10.17
C SER A 386 -16.52 2.76 -9.76
N PHE A 387 -16.39 3.75 -10.64
CA PHE A 387 -15.51 4.89 -10.41
C PHE A 387 -16.30 6.19 -10.47
N PRO A 388 -15.87 7.21 -9.71
CA PRO A 388 -16.51 8.53 -9.76
C PRO A 388 -16.24 9.28 -11.07
N LEU A 389 -15.23 8.88 -11.84
CA LEU A 389 -14.80 9.50 -13.08
C LEU A 389 -14.67 8.43 -14.16
N GLU A 390 -15.19 8.70 -15.37
CA GLU A 390 -15.17 7.73 -16.48
C GLU A 390 -13.73 7.35 -16.88
N LYS A 391 -12.82 8.33 -16.96
CA LYS A 391 -11.41 8.09 -17.29
C LYS A 391 -10.70 7.09 -16.38
N LEU A 392 -11.08 7.02 -15.10
CA LEU A 392 -10.55 6.00 -14.18
C LEU A 392 -11.02 4.59 -14.57
N ARG A 393 -12.27 4.46 -15.03
CA ARG A 393 -12.83 3.19 -15.49
C ARG A 393 -12.18 2.77 -16.80
N GLU A 394 -11.97 3.70 -17.73
CA GLU A 394 -11.31 3.46 -19.00
C GLU A 394 -9.89 2.92 -18.79
N VAL A 395 -9.05 3.59 -18.00
CA VAL A 395 -7.67 3.13 -17.71
C VAL A 395 -7.67 1.82 -16.91
N ASN A 396 -8.60 1.64 -15.98
CA ASN A 396 -8.74 0.40 -15.22
C ASN A 396 -9.05 -0.81 -16.12
N LEU A 397 -9.98 -0.68 -17.07
CA LEU A 397 -10.28 -1.76 -18.02
C LEU A 397 -9.20 -1.95 -19.08
N ALA A 398 -8.49 -0.87 -19.45
CA ALA A 398 -7.39 -0.93 -20.40
C ALA A 398 -6.21 -1.73 -19.87
N THR A 399 -5.87 -1.56 -18.58
CA THR A 399 -4.64 -2.10 -17.96
C THR A 399 -4.86 -3.24 -16.97
N ARG A 400 -6.04 -3.31 -16.37
CA ARG A 400 -6.49 -4.33 -15.40
C ARG A 400 -5.50 -4.60 -14.25
N ARG A 401 -4.82 -3.55 -13.77
CA ARG A 401 -3.84 -3.64 -12.68
C ARG A 401 -4.46 -4.16 -11.38
N ILE A 402 -3.86 -5.22 -10.82
CA ILE A 402 -4.12 -5.74 -9.48
C ILE A 402 -2.85 -5.70 -8.64
N GLY A 403 -3.00 -5.53 -7.32
CA GLY A 403 -1.90 -5.54 -6.37
C GLY A 403 -2.06 -6.66 -5.36
N LEU A 404 -1.54 -7.84 -5.70
CA LEU A 404 -1.50 -8.99 -4.79
C LEU A 404 -0.24 -8.91 -3.93
N GLY A 405 -0.42 -8.71 -2.63
CA GLY A 405 0.65 -8.65 -1.65
C GLY A 405 0.55 -9.74 -0.58
N VAL A 406 1.37 -9.58 0.46
CA VAL A 406 1.42 -10.47 1.61
C VAL A 406 1.34 -9.71 2.93
N MET A 407 0.81 -10.37 3.94
CA MET A 407 0.87 -9.98 5.35
C MET A 407 1.28 -11.18 6.20
N GLY A 408 1.58 -10.95 7.48
CA GLY A 408 1.97 -12.04 8.39
C GLY A 408 3.37 -12.62 8.16
N TRP A 409 4.24 -11.95 7.40
CA TRP A 409 5.62 -12.40 7.17
C TRP A 409 6.43 -12.51 8.48
N ALA A 410 6.36 -11.51 9.34
CA ALA A 410 7.08 -11.54 10.63
C ALA A 410 6.57 -12.68 11.53
N ASP A 411 5.25 -12.86 11.62
CA ASP A 411 4.64 -13.95 12.41
C ASP A 411 5.02 -15.32 11.84
N ALA A 412 5.06 -15.44 10.51
CA ALA A 412 5.52 -16.63 9.83
C ALA A 412 6.97 -16.98 10.21
N LEU A 413 7.87 -16.00 10.18
CA LEU A 413 9.27 -16.19 10.59
C LEU A 413 9.40 -16.59 12.07
N ILE A 414 8.59 -16.01 12.96
CA ILE A 414 8.55 -16.39 14.38
C ILE A 414 8.18 -17.87 14.53
N ARG A 415 7.15 -18.34 13.82
CA ARG A 415 6.73 -19.75 13.88
C ARG A 415 7.75 -20.71 13.29
N LEU A 416 8.50 -20.27 12.29
CA LEU A 416 9.61 -21.01 11.70
C LEU A 416 10.91 -20.90 12.52
N ASN A 417 10.91 -20.13 13.61
CA ASN A 417 12.09 -19.83 14.44
C ASN A 417 13.25 -19.25 13.61
N LEU A 418 12.93 -18.32 12.71
CA LEU A 418 13.87 -17.62 11.85
C LEU A 418 13.98 -16.14 12.26
N PRO A 419 15.18 -15.62 12.56
CA PRO A 419 15.37 -14.19 12.78
C PRO A 419 15.14 -13.42 11.48
N TYR A 420 14.43 -12.29 11.56
CA TYR A 420 14.12 -11.44 10.40
C TYR A 420 15.37 -10.97 9.66
N ASP A 421 16.41 -10.60 10.41
CA ASP A 421 17.68 -10.07 9.92
C ASP A 421 18.70 -11.15 9.56
N SER A 422 18.24 -12.36 9.24
CA SER A 422 19.11 -13.51 8.93
C SER A 422 19.15 -13.86 7.44
N GLN A 423 20.24 -14.49 6.99
CA GLN A 423 20.33 -15.00 5.61
C GLN A 423 19.23 -16.03 5.30
N PRO A 424 18.93 -17.01 6.18
CA PRO A 424 17.83 -17.95 5.93
C PRO A 424 16.46 -17.29 5.73
N ALA A 425 16.16 -16.21 6.44
CA ALA A 425 14.91 -15.46 6.22
C ALA A 425 14.89 -14.76 4.86
N ARG A 426 16.03 -14.26 4.38
CA ARG A 426 16.16 -13.64 3.05
C ARG A 426 16.03 -14.67 1.93
N ASP A 427 16.67 -15.83 2.07
CA ASP A 427 16.57 -16.92 1.10
C ASP A 427 15.11 -17.42 0.98
N LEU A 428 14.43 -17.55 2.13
CA LEU A 428 13.01 -17.90 2.16
C LEU A 428 12.11 -16.80 1.56
N ALA A 429 12.46 -15.52 1.73
CA ALA A 429 11.74 -14.43 1.09
C ALA A 429 11.86 -14.48 -0.44
N GLU A 430 13.03 -14.83 -0.97
CA GLU A 430 13.25 -15.00 -2.41
C GLU A 430 12.46 -16.20 -2.96
N GLU A 431 12.48 -17.34 -2.27
CA GLU A 431 11.66 -18.51 -2.61
C GLU A 431 10.16 -18.18 -2.58
N MET A 432 9.69 -17.53 -1.51
CA MET A 432 8.30 -17.13 -1.34
C MET A 432 7.84 -16.14 -2.42
N GLY A 433 8.66 -15.11 -2.67
CA GLY A 433 8.37 -14.11 -3.70
C GLY A 433 8.29 -14.72 -5.09
N GLY A 434 9.26 -15.54 -5.46
CA GLY A 434 9.27 -16.24 -6.75
C GLY A 434 8.10 -17.21 -6.91
N PHE A 435 7.72 -17.92 -5.83
CA PHE A 435 6.55 -18.78 -5.83
C PHE A 435 5.26 -17.98 -6.09
N ILE A 436 4.98 -16.95 -5.29
CA ILE A 436 3.77 -16.14 -5.43
C ILE A 436 3.71 -15.46 -6.79
N GLU A 437 4.83 -14.87 -7.25
CA GLU A 437 4.90 -14.21 -8.56
C GLU A 437 4.57 -15.19 -9.69
N SER A 438 5.24 -16.36 -9.72
CA SER A 438 5.02 -17.35 -10.79
C SER A 438 3.59 -17.90 -10.80
N THR A 439 3.02 -18.22 -9.63
CA THR A 439 1.64 -18.69 -9.52
C THR A 439 0.64 -17.61 -9.92
N ALA A 440 0.87 -16.34 -9.54
CA ALA A 440 -0.04 -15.25 -9.87
C ALA A 440 -0.06 -14.94 -11.37
N TRP A 441 1.11 -14.93 -12.02
CA TRP A 441 1.19 -14.76 -13.48
C TRP A 441 0.60 -15.94 -14.25
N ASP A 442 0.79 -17.17 -13.77
CA ASP A 442 0.15 -18.35 -14.35
C ASP A 442 -1.37 -18.28 -14.24
N GLU A 443 -1.92 -17.85 -13.11
CA GLU A 443 -3.36 -17.67 -12.96
C GLU A 443 -3.91 -16.52 -13.82
N SER A 444 -3.19 -15.40 -13.91
CA SER A 444 -3.56 -14.31 -14.83
C SER A 444 -3.57 -14.79 -16.29
N HIS A 445 -2.63 -15.66 -16.68
CA HIS A 445 -2.66 -16.32 -17.99
C HIS A 445 -3.90 -17.22 -18.16
N ASN A 446 -4.23 -18.04 -17.16
CA ASN A 446 -5.43 -18.89 -17.20
C ASN A 446 -6.73 -18.05 -17.36
N LEU A 447 -6.82 -16.93 -16.64
CA LEU A 447 -7.92 -15.98 -16.79
C LEU A 447 -7.94 -15.33 -18.16
N ALA A 448 -6.79 -15.01 -18.75
CA ALA A 448 -6.71 -14.49 -20.11
C ALA A 448 -7.17 -15.51 -21.16
N VAL A 449 -6.91 -16.81 -20.95
CA VAL A 449 -7.45 -17.88 -21.79
C VAL A 449 -8.97 -17.97 -21.65
N GLU A 450 -9.50 -17.82 -20.43
CA GLU A 450 -10.94 -17.92 -20.15
C GLU A 450 -11.73 -16.71 -20.68
N ARG A 451 -11.26 -15.50 -20.41
CA ARG A 451 -12.03 -14.26 -20.64
C ARG A 451 -11.30 -13.18 -21.46
N GLY A 452 -10.17 -13.53 -22.06
CA GLY A 452 -9.34 -12.65 -22.90
C GLY A 452 -8.28 -11.87 -22.11
N PRO A 453 -7.17 -11.47 -22.75
CA PRO A 453 -6.16 -10.63 -22.12
C PRO A 453 -6.66 -9.19 -21.88
N PHE A 454 -5.95 -8.41 -21.06
CA PHE A 454 -6.23 -6.98 -20.94
C PHE A 454 -6.08 -6.25 -22.28
N ALA A 455 -6.80 -5.15 -22.47
CA ALA A 455 -6.96 -4.51 -23.78
C ALA A 455 -5.62 -4.03 -24.37
N GLU A 456 -4.73 -3.53 -23.50
CA GLU A 456 -3.42 -2.98 -23.89
C GLU A 456 -2.32 -4.04 -24.08
N TYR A 457 -2.61 -5.33 -23.88
CA TYR A 457 -1.61 -6.39 -23.92
C TYR A 457 -0.83 -6.44 -25.23
N GLU A 458 -1.52 -6.26 -26.36
CA GLU A 458 -0.92 -6.35 -27.70
C GLU A 458 0.16 -5.29 -27.95
N GLY A 459 0.05 -4.11 -27.33
CA GLY A 459 1.03 -3.02 -27.39
C GLY A 459 2.02 -3.00 -26.22
N SER A 460 1.75 -3.79 -25.17
CA SER A 460 2.49 -3.77 -23.90
C SER A 460 3.95 -4.21 -24.02
N ALA A 461 4.77 -3.78 -23.06
CA ALA A 461 6.12 -4.29 -22.87
C ALA A 461 6.12 -5.77 -22.45
N LEU A 462 5.06 -6.27 -21.81
CA LEU A 462 4.94 -7.67 -21.41
C LEU A 462 5.02 -8.59 -22.63
N LYS A 463 4.25 -8.27 -23.68
CA LYS A 463 4.31 -8.99 -24.95
C LYS A 463 5.66 -8.85 -25.64
N GLN A 464 6.26 -7.66 -25.63
CA GLN A 464 7.60 -7.44 -26.21
C GLN A 464 8.69 -8.26 -25.51
N ARG A 465 8.55 -8.48 -24.19
CA ARG A 465 9.41 -9.35 -23.37
C ARG A 465 9.12 -10.84 -23.57
N GLY A 466 8.10 -11.19 -24.36
CA GLY A 466 7.75 -12.58 -24.68
C GLY A 466 6.91 -13.31 -23.62
N LEU A 467 6.29 -12.58 -22.69
CA LEU A 467 5.32 -13.16 -21.76
C LEU A 467 4.06 -13.62 -22.53
N PRO A 468 3.33 -14.64 -22.03
CA PRO A 468 2.07 -15.05 -22.62
C PRO A 468 0.97 -14.00 -22.40
N PRO A 469 -0.18 -14.09 -23.11
CA PRO A 469 -1.34 -13.25 -22.83
C PRO A 469 -1.79 -13.41 -21.38
N VAL A 470 -1.99 -12.29 -20.71
CA VAL A 470 -2.34 -12.18 -19.29
C VAL A 470 -3.49 -11.19 -19.15
N ARG A 471 -4.22 -11.30 -18.05
CA ARG A 471 -5.43 -10.52 -17.79
C ARG A 471 -5.13 -9.32 -16.92
#